data_AF-A0A3A4JVR0-F1
#
_entry.id   AF-A0A3A4JVR0-F1
#
_cell.length_a   1.000
_cell.length_b   1.000
_cell.length_c   1.000
_cell.angle_alpha   90.00
_cell.angle_beta   90.00
_cell.angle_gamma   90.00
#
_symmetry.space_group_name_H-M   'P 1'
#
loop_
_entity.id
_entity.type
_entity.pdbx_description
1 polymer ?
#
loop_
_entity_poly.entity_id
_entity_poly.type
_entity_poly.pdbx_seq_one_letter_code
_entity_poly.pdbx_strand_id
1 'polypeptide(L)'
;MGKSMMVNENELSFLQKLDEMLKGFILSTLEFHELEEEREFDILPRGDQPETLKCRVELKCKQMDCPCYESQDYRCWLVAGTLCGGKPQGAFAQKYKSCFNCRIFRQFTDTTINSVYENIGIVIKHLGDKTKYIRELAIKDHLTGLYNRNYLGFIEGREIEAARRRSAPLSIIVFDLDNFKSVNDAYGHLTGDEILKAFGAFLQKQTRASDLLFRLGGDEFLLIMNGTDEPQCRFLERRLLEAVEEWNESGEKTIPVPLSFSLGSATTPDPRNFEELMEEADKKMYAHKQSKSERREGLKASA
;
A
#
# COMPACT_ATOMS: atom_id res chain seq x y z
N MET A 1 -41.38 33.31 -4.99
CA MET A 1 -41.59 32.79 -6.36
C MET A 1 -40.29 32.17 -6.84
N GLY A 2 -40.08 30.88 -6.59
CA GLY A 2 -38.90 30.17 -7.09
C GLY A 2 -39.11 29.83 -8.56
N LYS A 3 -38.28 30.35 -9.46
CA LYS A 3 -38.19 29.84 -10.83
C LYS A 3 -37.67 28.41 -10.73
N SER A 4 -38.55 27.43 -10.93
CA SER A 4 -38.13 26.09 -11.35
C SER A 4 -37.37 26.27 -12.66
N MET A 5 -36.05 26.02 -12.65
CA MET A 5 -35.28 25.89 -13.89
C MET A 5 -35.81 24.66 -14.61
N MET A 6 -36.77 24.86 -15.52
CA MET A 6 -37.15 23.83 -16.47
C MET A 6 -35.99 23.66 -17.44
N VAL A 7 -35.31 22.51 -17.32
CA VAL A 7 -34.34 22.02 -18.29
C VAL A 7 -35.03 21.96 -19.65
N ASN A 8 -34.49 22.63 -20.67
CA ASN A 8 -35.12 22.62 -21.99
C ASN A 8 -34.86 21.29 -22.72
N GLU A 9 -35.63 20.99 -23.77
CA GLU A 9 -35.53 19.70 -24.49
C GLU A 9 -34.12 19.42 -25.05
N ASN A 10 -33.39 20.48 -25.45
CA ASN A 10 -32.03 20.35 -25.96
C ASN A 10 -31.04 19.97 -24.84
N GLU A 11 -31.18 20.58 -23.66
CA GLU A 11 -30.38 20.26 -22.46
C GLU A 11 -30.68 18.84 -21.96
N LEU A 12 -31.95 18.42 -21.96
CA LEU A 12 -32.34 17.07 -21.58
C LEU A 12 -31.77 16.03 -22.55
N SER A 13 -31.85 16.29 -23.86
CA SER A 13 -31.26 15.43 -24.90
C SER A 13 -29.74 15.31 -24.74
N PHE A 14 -29.05 16.42 -24.41
CA PHE A 14 -27.62 16.40 -24.11
C PHE A 14 -27.30 15.54 -22.88
N LEU A 15 -28.04 15.73 -21.77
CA LEU A 15 -27.83 14.97 -20.54
C LEU A 15 -28.08 13.46 -20.74
N GLN A 16 -29.08 13.09 -21.53
CA GLN A 16 -29.33 11.68 -21.89
C GLN A 16 -28.16 11.08 -22.67
N LYS A 17 -27.61 11.80 -23.66
CA LYS A 17 -26.43 11.35 -24.41
C LYS A 17 -25.21 11.20 -23.50
N LEU A 18 -24.97 12.17 -22.61
CA LEU A 18 -23.88 12.11 -21.64
C LEU A 18 -24.03 10.92 -20.69
N ASP A 19 -25.24 10.68 -20.19
CA ASP A 19 -25.55 9.54 -19.31
C ASP A 19 -25.21 8.19 -19.99
N GLU A 20 -25.63 8.01 -21.25
CA GLU A 20 -25.31 6.81 -22.03
C GLU A 20 -23.80 6.67 -22.31
N MET A 21 -23.11 7.78 -22.60
CA MET A 21 -21.64 7.77 -22.76
C MET A 21 -20.93 7.35 -21.47
N LEU A 22 -21.36 7.88 -20.32
CA LEU A 22 -20.78 7.53 -19.02
C LEU A 22 -21.02 6.06 -18.68
N LYS A 23 -22.25 5.55 -18.89
CA LYS A 23 -22.56 4.12 -18.71
C LYS A 23 -21.68 3.26 -19.61
N GLY A 24 -21.54 3.63 -20.89
CA GLY A 24 -20.69 2.93 -21.85
C GLY A 24 -19.23 2.88 -21.38
N PHE A 25 -18.67 4.01 -20.95
CA PHE A 25 -17.31 4.07 -20.42
C PHE A 25 -17.12 3.15 -19.21
N ILE A 26 -17.99 3.25 -18.21
CA ILE A 26 -17.92 2.44 -16.98
C ILE A 26 -18.01 0.95 -17.31
N LEU A 27 -18.95 0.55 -18.17
CA LEU A 27 -19.15 -0.86 -18.56
C LEU A 27 -18.00 -1.43 -19.40
N SER A 28 -17.31 -0.57 -20.17
CA SER A 28 -16.16 -0.93 -21.01
C SER A 28 -14.84 -1.01 -20.23
N THR A 29 -14.80 -0.54 -18.99
CA THR A 29 -13.57 -0.56 -18.19
C THR A 29 -13.27 -2.00 -17.78
N LEU A 30 -12.18 -2.56 -18.30
CA LEU A 30 -11.77 -3.95 -18.07
C LEU A 30 -11.56 -4.24 -16.57
N GLU A 31 -11.81 -5.50 -16.20
CA GLU A 31 -11.60 -6.04 -14.86
C GLU A 31 -10.14 -5.85 -14.44
N PHE A 32 -9.92 -5.15 -13.33
CA PHE A 32 -8.62 -5.11 -12.67
C PHE A 32 -8.68 -6.06 -11.47
N HIS A 33 -7.64 -6.87 -11.30
CA HIS A 33 -7.31 -7.44 -10.00
C HIS A 33 -6.85 -6.28 -9.11
N GLU A 34 -7.79 -5.70 -8.38
CA GLU A 34 -7.46 -4.80 -7.29
C GLU A 34 -6.86 -5.63 -6.14
N LEU A 35 -5.67 -5.24 -5.67
CA LEU A 35 -5.08 -5.80 -4.45
C LEU A 35 -6.06 -5.57 -3.29
N GLU A 36 -6.26 -6.59 -2.46
CA GLU A 36 -7.31 -6.69 -1.43
C GLU A 36 -7.14 -5.75 -0.22
N GLU A 37 -6.25 -4.75 -0.27
CA GLU A 37 -5.94 -3.94 0.91
C GLU A 37 -6.92 -2.78 1.14
N GLU A 38 -7.20 -2.59 2.44
CA GLU A 38 -8.10 -1.60 3.02
C GLU A 38 -7.83 -0.20 2.48
N ARG A 39 -8.86 0.41 1.89
CA ARG A 39 -8.80 1.80 1.45
C ARG A 39 -9.67 2.63 2.39
N GLU A 40 -9.10 3.67 2.99
CA GLU A 40 -9.91 4.78 3.48
C GLU A 40 -10.62 5.43 2.28
N PHE A 41 -11.93 5.60 2.39
CA PHE A 41 -12.79 6.07 1.30
C PHE A 41 -13.32 7.46 1.59
N ASP A 42 -13.06 8.41 0.70
CA ASP A 42 -13.75 9.70 0.69
C ASP A 42 -15.18 9.49 0.18
N ILE A 43 -16.15 9.43 1.10
CA ILE A 43 -17.57 9.54 0.73
C ILE A 43 -17.86 11.02 0.46
N LEU A 44 -18.38 11.33 -0.73
CA LEU A 44 -18.98 12.64 -0.97
C LEU A 44 -20.34 12.70 -0.26
N PRO A 45 -20.52 13.47 0.83
CA PRO A 45 -21.83 13.63 1.43
C PRO A 45 -22.75 14.38 0.46
N ARG A 46 -23.96 13.86 0.24
CA ARG A 46 -25.09 14.69 -0.18
C ARG A 46 -25.83 15.04 1.11
N GLY A 47 -26.09 16.33 1.33
CA GLY A 47 -26.86 16.78 2.50
C GLY A 47 -28.23 16.13 2.61
N ASP A 48 -28.84 16.25 3.80
CA ASP A 48 -30.08 15.59 4.25
C ASP A 48 -31.05 15.21 3.12
N GLN A 49 -31.20 13.91 2.88
CA GLN A 49 -32.24 13.34 2.02
C GLN A 49 -33.30 12.63 2.88
N PRO A 50 -34.60 12.70 2.51
CA PRO A 50 -35.68 11.99 3.20
C PRO A 50 -35.52 10.46 3.07
N GLU A 51 -36.17 9.71 3.97
CA GLU A 51 -36.11 8.25 4.18
C GLU A 51 -35.51 7.42 3.01
N THR A 52 -34.19 7.26 3.01
CA THR A 52 -33.47 6.47 2.00
C THR A 52 -33.74 4.97 2.18
N LEU A 53 -34.07 4.27 1.09
CA LEU A 53 -34.19 2.81 1.11
C LEU A 53 -32.83 2.22 1.49
N LYS A 54 -32.83 1.35 2.50
CA LYS A 54 -31.62 0.72 3.02
C LYS A 54 -31.49 -0.71 2.51
N CYS A 55 -30.33 -1.04 1.97
CA CYS A 55 -29.99 -2.39 1.50
C CYS A 55 -30.28 -3.47 2.56
N ARG A 56 -29.98 -3.21 3.83
CA ARG A 56 -30.27 -4.14 4.94
C ARG A 56 -31.75 -4.46 5.11
N VAL A 57 -32.63 -3.47 4.89
CA VAL A 57 -34.08 -3.61 5.03
C VAL A 57 -34.64 -4.28 3.77
N GLU A 58 -34.31 -3.74 2.60
CA GLU A 58 -34.82 -4.20 1.31
C GLU A 58 -34.38 -5.64 0.96
N LEU A 59 -33.10 -5.98 1.22
CA LEU A 59 -32.56 -7.30 0.94
C LEU A 59 -32.60 -8.25 2.15
N LYS A 60 -33.13 -7.80 3.30
CA LYS A 60 -33.08 -8.55 4.58
C LYS A 60 -31.66 -9.01 4.93
N CYS A 61 -30.66 -8.17 4.65
CA CYS A 61 -29.25 -8.49 4.83
C CYS A 61 -28.85 -8.39 6.30
N LYS A 62 -28.09 -9.38 6.82
CA LYS A 62 -27.63 -9.45 8.22
C LYS A 62 -26.11 -9.31 8.40
N GLN A 63 -25.42 -8.83 7.36
CA GLN A 63 -23.96 -8.83 7.30
C GLN A 63 -23.40 -7.58 7.96
N MET A 64 -23.05 -7.70 9.24
CA MET A 64 -22.63 -6.59 10.09
C MET A 64 -21.21 -6.10 9.78
N ASP A 65 -20.41 -6.95 9.14
CA ASP A 65 -19.07 -6.67 8.62
C ASP A 65 -19.09 -5.79 7.37
N CYS A 66 -20.25 -5.60 6.73
CA CYS A 66 -20.37 -4.70 5.59
C CYS A 66 -20.14 -3.24 6.03
N PRO A 67 -19.24 -2.48 5.39
CA PRO A 67 -19.00 -1.07 5.72
C PRO A 67 -20.25 -0.18 5.66
N CYS A 68 -21.28 -0.61 4.91
CA CYS A 68 -22.55 0.10 4.76
C CYS A 68 -23.67 -0.41 5.71
N TYR A 69 -23.38 -1.33 6.64
CA TYR A 69 -24.43 -1.97 7.44
C TYR A 69 -25.16 -0.98 8.36
N GLU A 70 -24.41 -0.18 9.13
CA GLU A 70 -25.01 0.77 10.10
C GLU A 70 -25.18 2.18 9.54
N SER A 71 -24.51 2.50 8.44
CA SER A 71 -24.49 3.85 7.89
C SER A 71 -25.86 4.38 7.48
N GLN A 72 -26.03 5.69 7.68
CA GLN A 72 -27.21 6.43 7.24
C GLN A 72 -27.05 7.01 5.84
N ASP A 73 -25.80 7.23 5.38
CA ASP A 73 -25.49 8.04 4.20
C ASP A 73 -24.65 7.31 3.12
N TYR A 74 -24.34 6.02 3.31
CA TYR A 74 -23.46 5.32 2.37
C TYR A 74 -24.19 4.81 1.12
N ARG A 75 -23.81 5.44 0.00
CA ARG A 75 -24.01 4.95 -1.36
C ARG A 75 -23.12 3.73 -1.58
N CYS A 76 -23.67 2.54 -1.38
CA CYS A 76 -22.86 1.32 -1.36
C CYS A 76 -22.03 1.12 -2.64
N TRP A 77 -22.47 1.57 -3.82
CA TRP A 77 -21.70 1.53 -5.08
C TRP A 77 -20.43 2.39 -5.07
N LEU A 78 -20.33 3.39 -4.19
CA LEU A 78 -19.15 4.23 -4.00
C LEU A 78 -18.22 3.72 -2.89
N VAL A 79 -18.57 2.66 -2.16
CA VAL A 79 -17.77 2.13 -1.05
C VAL A 79 -17.19 0.77 -1.45
N ALA A 80 -15.88 0.58 -1.53
CA ALA A 80 -15.34 -0.75 -1.86
C ALA A 80 -15.50 -1.72 -0.67
N GLY A 81 -15.42 -3.03 -0.92
CA GLY A 81 -15.62 -4.05 0.13
C GLY A 81 -17.07 -4.26 0.60
N THR A 82 -18.05 -3.52 0.08
CA THR A 82 -19.46 -3.73 0.43
C THR A 82 -19.99 -5.08 -0.05
N LEU A 83 -20.79 -5.71 0.80
CA LEU A 83 -21.44 -6.99 0.51
C LEU A 83 -22.86 -6.75 -0.01
N CYS A 84 -23.21 -7.36 -1.15
CA CYS A 84 -24.59 -7.39 -1.65
C CYS A 84 -25.19 -8.78 -1.37
N GLY A 85 -26.20 -8.85 -0.50
CA GLY A 85 -26.77 -10.13 -0.06
C GLY A 85 -25.76 -11.07 0.60
N GLY A 86 -24.70 -10.54 1.21
CA GLY A 86 -23.62 -11.31 1.83
C GLY A 86 -22.59 -11.90 0.89
N LYS A 87 -22.57 -11.49 -0.38
CA LYS A 87 -21.48 -11.81 -1.29
C LYS A 87 -20.61 -10.57 -1.53
N PRO A 88 -19.27 -10.70 -1.47
CA PRO A 88 -18.40 -9.64 -1.92
C PRO A 88 -18.75 -9.32 -3.37
N GLN A 89 -19.04 -8.05 -3.63
CA GLN A 89 -19.16 -7.58 -5.00
C GLN A 89 -17.74 -7.30 -5.45
N GLY A 90 -17.28 -7.99 -6.51
CA GLY A 90 -15.91 -7.86 -7.02
C GLY A 90 -15.56 -6.44 -7.50
N ALA A 91 -14.45 -6.32 -8.25
CA ALA A 91 -13.91 -5.04 -8.72
C ALA A 91 -14.98 -4.09 -9.30
N PHE A 92 -14.72 -2.79 -9.24
CA PHE A 92 -15.62 -1.69 -9.63
C PHE A 92 -16.55 -1.97 -10.84
N ALA A 93 -16.03 -2.53 -11.94
CA ALA A 93 -16.81 -2.82 -13.15
C ALA A 93 -17.85 -3.95 -12.96
N GLN A 94 -17.58 -4.95 -12.13
CA GLN A 94 -18.51 -6.04 -11.80
C GLN A 94 -19.65 -5.55 -10.90
N LYS A 95 -19.31 -4.67 -9.95
CA LYS A 95 -20.28 -4.07 -9.03
C LYS A 95 -21.22 -3.09 -9.73
N TYR A 96 -20.71 -2.26 -10.64
CA TYR A 96 -21.55 -1.33 -11.39
C TYR A 96 -22.56 -2.05 -12.31
N LYS A 97 -22.16 -3.17 -12.93
CA LYS A 97 -23.06 -4.03 -13.73
C LYS A 97 -24.22 -4.58 -12.91
N SER A 98 -23.99 -5.00 -11.66
CA SER A 98 -25.05 -5.51 -10.79
C SER A 98 -25.90 -4.39 -10.16
N CYS A 99 -25.31 -3.21 -9.91
CA CYS A 99 -25.98 -2.08 -9.28
C CYS A 99 -27.06 -1.42 -10.14
N PHE A 100 -26.98 -1.40 -11.47
CA PHE A 100 -28.01 -0.79 -12.33
C PHE A 100 -29.42 -1.38 -12.12
N ASN A 101 -29.48 -2.64 -11.69
CA ASN A 101 -30.72 -3.34 -11.40
C ASN A 101 -31.14 -3.27 -9.91
N CYS A 102 -30.32 -2.66 -9.05
CA CYS A 102 -30.58 -2.53 -7.64
C CYS A 102 -31.57 -1.39 -7.34
N ARG A 103 -32.62 -1.69 -6.56
CA ARG A 103 -33.58 -0.66 -6.10
C ARG A 103 -32.91 0.44 -5.28
N ILE A 104 -31.90 0.09 -4.49
CA ILE A 104 -31.13 1.04 -3.68
C ILE A 104 -30.33 2.01 -4.56
N PHE A 105 -29.85 1.57 -5.73
CA PHE A 105 -29.15 2.44 -6.68
C PHE A 105 -30.15 3.31 -7.45
N ARG A 106 -31.24 2.71 -7.94
CA ARG A 106 -32.25 3.40 -8.76
C ARG A 106 -32.93 4.56 -8.06
N GLN A 107 -33.05 4.53 -6.72
CA GLN A 107 -33.58 5.69 -5.98
C GLN A 107 -32.68 6.94 -6.12
N PHE A 108 -31.39 6.77 -6.44
CA PHE A 108 -30.44 7.87 -6.68
C PHE A 108 -30.22 8.16 -8.17
N THR A 109 -30.89 7.44 -9.07
CA THR A 109 -30.82 7.65 -10.53
C THR A 109 -32.21 7.76 -11.13
N ASP A 110 -33.16 8.30 -10.36
CA ASP A 110 -34.58 8.43 -10.68
C ASP A 110 -34.85 9.49 -11.78
N THR A 111 -33.96 10.47 -11.90
CA THR A 111 -33.95 11.47 -12.96
C THR A 111 -32.66 11.40 -13.77
N THR A 112 -32.67 11.89 -15.01
CA THR A 112 -31.47 11.95 -15.86
C THR A 112 -30.35 12.76 -15.20
N ILE A 113 -30.67 13.87 -14.52
CA ILE A 113 -29.67 14.67 -13.80
C ILE A 113 -29.03 13.87 -12.68
N ASN A 114 -29.85 13.16 -11.88
CA ASN A 114 -29.34 12.33 -10.78
C ASN A 114 -28.51 11.15 -11.31
N SER A 115 -28.94 10.51 -12.40
CA SER A 115 -28.16 9.47 -13.08
C SER A 115 -26.79 9.98 -13.54
N VAL A 116 -26.76 11.13 -14.25
CA VAL A 116 -25.50 11.75 -14.68
C VAL A 116 -24.61 12.09 -13.48
N TYR A 117 -25.18 12.66 -12.41
CA TYR A 117 -24.44 13.02 -11.20
C TYR A 117 -23.80 11.79 -10.54
N GLU A 118 -24.55 10.70 -10.35
CA GLU A 118 -24.01 9.46 -9.77
C GLU A 118 -22.94 8.85 -10.67
N ASN A 119 -23.17 8.82 -11.99
CA ASN A 119 -22.23 8.25 -12.95
C ASN A 119 -20.93 9.04 -13.04
N ILE A 120 -20.97 10.38 -12.92
CA ILE A 120 -19.77 11.21 -12.80
C ILE A 120 -19.01 10.90 -11.51
N GLY A 121 -19.69 10.81 -10.36
CA GLY A 121 -19.06 10.48 -9.08
C GLY A 121 -18.35 9.11 -9.12
N ILE A 122 -18.98 8.15 -9.78
CA ILE A 122 -18.47 6.80 -10.03
C ILE A 122 -17.20 6.84 -10.91
N VAL A 123 -17.19 7.61 -12.00
CA VAL A 123 -16.00 7.79 -12.86
C VAL A 123 -14.86 8.50 -12.10
N ILE A 124 -15.15 9.59 -11.39
CA ILE A 124 -14.14 10.33 -10.62
C ILE A 124 -13.48 9.42 -9.59
N LYS A 125 -14.28 8.65 -8.84
CA LYS A 125 -13.76 7.68 -7.88
C LYS A 125 -12.86 6.66 -8.55
N HIS A 126 -13.31 6.07 -9.66
CA HIS A 126 -12.52 5.08 -10.40
C HIS A 126 -11.18 5.62 -10.90
N LEU A 127 -11.17 6.84 -11.43
CA LEU A 127 -9.93 7.50 -11.86
C LEU A 127 -9.01 7.80 -10.68
N GLY A 128 -9.56 8.20 -9.53
CA GLY A 128 -8.82 8.41 -8.29
C GLY A 128 -8.17 7.11 -7.78
N ASP A 129 -8.95 6.03 -7.68
CA ASP A 129 -8.47 4.70 -7.31
C ASP A 129 -7.37 4.21 -8.25
N LYS A 130 -7.58 4.35 -9.56
CA LYS A 130 -6.59 3.96 -10.59
C LYS A 130 -5.31 4.79 -10.48
N THR A 131 -5.43 6.09 -10.23
CA THR A 131 -4.26 6.96 -10.03
C THR A 131 -3.50 6.57 -8.77
N LYS A 132 -4.20 6.22 -7.68
CA LYS A 132 -3.58 5.71 -6.46
C LYS A 132 -2.84 4.41 -6.71
N TYR A 133 -3.48 3.44 -7.36
CA TYR A 133 -2.87 2.16 -7.71
C TYR A 133 -1.64 2.31 -8.61
N ILE A 134 -1.72 3.15 -9.65
CA ILE A 134 -0.57 3.44 -10.52
C ILE A 134 0.56 4.09 -9.72
N ARG A 135 0.25 4.98 -8.77
CA ARG A 135 1.25 5.57 -7.87
C ARG A 135 1.88 4.51 -6.97
N GLU A 136 1.09 3.62 -6.38
CA GLU A 136 1.60 2.52 -5.56
C GLU A 136 2.53 1.61 -6.36
N LEU A 137 2.15 1.20 -7.56
CA LEU A 137 3.02 0.44 -8.47
C LEU A 137 4.31 1.20 -8.82
N ALA A 138 4.25 2.52 -8.92
CA ALA A 138 5.42 3.34 -9.22
C ALA A 138 6.39 3.44 -8.04
N ILE A 139 5.91 3.36 -6.79
CA ILE A 139 6.72 3.63 -5.58
C ILE A 139 6.98 2.41 -4.70
N LYS A 140 6.25 1.32 -4.88
CA LYS A 140 6.41 0.08 -4.11
C LYS A 140 7.11 -1.01 -4.90
N ASP A 141 7.85 -1.86 -4.20
CA ASP A 141 8.35 -3.12 -4.73
C ASP A 141 7.22 -4.16 -4.70
N HIS A 142 6.90 -4.71 -5.87
CA HIS A 142 5.77 -5.62 -6.06
C HIS A 142 5.89 -6.93 -5.25
N LEU A 143 7.11 -7.33 -4.90
CA LEU A 143 7.34 -8.57 -4.18
C LEU A 143 7.20 -8.39 -2.67
N THR A 144 7.83 -7.34 -2.12
CA THR A 144 7.95 -7.15 -0.67
C THR A 144 6.96 -6.15 -0.08
N GLY A 145 6.28 -5.34 -0.91
CA GLY A 145 5.40 -4.25 -0.46
C GLY A 145 6.14 -3.06 0.18
N LEU A 146 7.47 -3.12 0.25
CA LEU A 146 8.32 -2.00 0.69
C LEU A 146 8.42 -0.93 -0.40
N TYR A 147 8.96 0.23 -0.09
CA TYR A 147 9.25 1.21 -1.12
C TYR A 147 10.34 0.69 -2.08
N ASN A 148 10.26 1.07 -3.35
CA ASN A 148 11.27 0.69 -4.34
C ASN A 148 12.37 1.77 -4.45
N ARG A 149 13.48 1.42 -5.11
CA ARG A 149 14.60 2.33 -5.38
C ARG A 149 14.19 3.62 -6.11
N ASN A 150 13.20 3.55 -7.01
CA ASN A 150 12.75 4.75 -7.72
C ASN A 150 12.18 5.77 -6.73
N TYR A 151 11.39 5.32 -5.75
CA TYR A 151 10.84 6.19 -4.73
C TYR A 151 11.91 6.84 -3.86
N LEU A 152 13.02 6.14 -3.57
CA LEU A 152 14.14 6.70 -2.80
C LEU A 152 14.66 8.00 -3.44
N GLY A 153 14.93 7.98 -4.74
CA GLY A 153 15.41 9.16 -5.47
C GLY A 153 14.43 10.34 -5.47
N PHE A 154 13.14 10.11 -5.23
CA PHE A 154 12.15 11.18 -5.08
C PHE A 154 12.06 11.73 -3.66
N ILE A 155 12.44 10.96 -2.63
CA ILE A 155 12.21 11.33 -1.22
C ILE A 155 13.48 11.68 -0.44
N GLU A 156 14.66 11.25 -0.88
CA GLU A 156 15.90 11.44 -0.11
C GLU A 156 16.16 12.91 0.25
N GLY A 157 16.02 13.82 -0.72
CA GLY A 157 16.17 15.26 -0.47
C GLY A 157 15.08 15.82 0.44
N ARG A 158 13.86 15.27 0.37
CA ARG A 158 12.76 15.66 1.26
C ARG A 158 13.04 15.24 2.70
N GLU A 159 13.58 14.05 2.92
CA GLU A 159 13.90 13.55 4.27
C GLU A 159 15.06 14.31 4.90
N ILE A 160 16.09 14.67 4.11
CA ILE A 160 17.14 15.59 4.54
C ILE A 160 16.56 16.92 5.00
N GLU A 161 15.75 17.58 4.15
CA GLU A 161 15.17 18.87 4.48
C GLU A 161 14.16 18.78 5.64
N ALA A 162 13.48 17.64 5.82
CA ALA A 162 12.62 17.40 6.97
C ALA A 162 13.42 17.30 8.28
N ALA A 163 14.52 16.55 8.28
CA ALA A 163 15.41 16.40 9.43
C ALA A 163 16.08 17.75 9.80
N ARG A 164 16.60 18.48 8.81
CA ARG A 164 17.19 19.82 9.01
C ARG A 164 16.21 20.81 9.62
N ARG A 165 14.99 20.91 9.07
CA ARG A 165 13.95 21.83 9.58
C ARG A 165 13.56 21.54 11.02
N ARG A 166 13.65 20.27 11.45
CA ARG A 166 13.33 19.84 12.82
C ARG A 166 14.55 19.86 13.73
N SER A 167 15.74 20.20 13.22
CA SER A 167 17.01 20.06 13.93
C SER A 167 17.16 18.67 14.56
N ALA A 168 16.74 17.65 13.80
CA ALA A 168 16.67 16.27 14.24
C ALA A 168 17.72 15.41 13.51
N PRO A 169 18.32 14.42 14.19
CA PRO A 169 19.26 13.52 13.55
C PRO A 169 18.55 12.66 12.49
N LEU A 170 19.28 12.32 11.43
CA LEU A 170 18.86 11.36 10.42
C LEU A 170 19.77 10.14 10.49
N SER A 171 19.17 8.98 10.68
CA SER A 171 19.88 7.70 10.65
C SER A 171 19.38 6.83 9.52
N ILE A 172 20.28 6.06 8.93
CA ILE A 172 19.94 5.02 7.96
C ILE A 172 20.60 3.69 8.35
N ILE A 173 20.01 2.59 7.88
CA ILE A 173 20.63 1.25 7.93
C ILE A 173 20.48 0.62 6.55
N VAL A 174 21.61 0.17 5.98
CA VAL A 174 21.62 -0.64 4.76
C VAL A 174 21.73 -2.11 5.17
N PHE A 175 20.98 -2.96 4.48
CA PHE A 175 20.97 -4.41 4.67
C PHE A 175 21.25 -5.14 3.35
N ASP A 176 21.84 -6.32 3.47
CA ASP A 176 22.08 -7.27 2.39
C ASP A 176 21.84 -8.69 2.92
N LEU A 177 21.09 -9.52 2.18
CA LEU A 177 20.85 -10.91 2.59
C LEU A 177 22.09 -11.80 2.37
N ASP A 178 22.52 -12.48 3.42
CA ASP A 178 23.74 -13.28 3.38
C ASP A 178 23.58 -14.52 2.48
N ASN A 179 24.41 -14.62 1.44
CA ASN A 179 24.44 -15.75 0.49
C ASN A 179 23.15 -15.94 -0.32
N PHE A 180 22.38 -14.88 -0.57
CA PHE A 180 21.11 -14.97 -1.29
C PHE A 180 21.23 -15.67 -2.65
N LYS A 181 22.28 -15.36 -3.42
CA LYS A 181 22.57 -16.04 -4.70
C LYS A 181 22.71 -17.55 -4.53
N SER A 182 23.48 -18.01 -3.53
CA SER A 182 23.65 -19.44 -3.25
C SER A 182 22.34 -20.12 -2.87
N VAL A 183 21.45 -19.42 -2.18
CA VAL A 183 20.11 -19.94 -1.86
C VAL A 183 19.25 -20.06 -3.12
N ASN A 184 19.27 -19.06 -4.00
CA ASN A 184 18.59 -19.15 -5.29
C ASN A 184 19.12 -20.30 -6.15
N ASP A 185 20.44 -20.49 -6.18
CA ASP A 185 21.07 -21.56 -6.95
C ASP A 185 20.70 -22.96 -6.39
N ALA A 186 20.50 -23.08 -5.07
CA ALA A 186 20.18 -24.35 -4.41
C ALA A 186 18.69 -24.70 -4.36
N TYR A 187 17.81 -23.69 -4.19
CA TYR A 187 16.38 -23.88 -3.93
C TYR A 187 15.48 -23.28 -5.03
N GLY A 188 16.05 -22.53 -5.97
CA GLY A 188 15.33 -21.84 -7.04
C GLY A 188 14.81 -20.46 -6.64
N HIS A 189 14.50 -19.65 -7.65
CA HIS A 189 14.08 -18.25 -7.47
C HIS A 189 12.78 -18.08 -6.69
N LEU A 190 11.84 -19.03 -6.77
CA LEU A 190 10.61 -18.97 -5.98
C LEU A 190 10.90 -18.98 -4.48
N THR A 191 11.91 -19.75 -4.03
CA THR A 191 12.34 -19.74 -2.64
C THR A 191 13.04 -18.43 -2.28
N GLY A 192 13.85 -17.88 -3.18
CA GLY A 192 14.42 -16.54 -3.00
C GLY A 192 13.34 -15.48 -2.82
N ASP A 193 12.27 -15.56 -3.60
CA ASP A 193 11.14 -14.64 -3.51
C ASP A 193 10.45 -14.71 -2.14
N GLU A 194 10.24 -15.91 -1.60
CA GLU A 194 9.68 -16.09 -0.25
C GLU A 194 10.62 -15.56 0.84
N ILE A 195 11.94 -15.67 0.66
CA ILE A 195 12.92 -15.11 1.59
C ILE A 195 12.87 -13.58 1.58
N LEU A 196 12.78 -12.97 0.40
CA LEU A 196 12.67 -11.52 0.26
C LEU A 196 11.38 -11.00 0.92
N LYS A 197 10.25 -11.68 0.72
CA LYS A 197 8.98 -11.39 1.41
C LYS A 197 9.11 -11.51 2.92
N ALA A 198 9.69 -12.63 3.39
CA ALA A 198 9.88 -12.87 4.82
C ALA A 198 10.77 -11.81 5.46
N PHE A 199 11.85 -11.39 4.79
CA PHE A 199 12.72 -10.34 5.29
C PHE A 199 12.04 -8.97 5.31
N GLY A 200 11.29 -8.62 4.27
CA GLY A 200 10.53 -7.37 4.26
C GLY A 200 9.49 -7.31 5.39
N ALA A 201 8.74 -8.39 5.59
CA ALA A 201 7.79 -8.52 6.70
C ALA A 201 8.48 -8.51 8.07
N PHE A 202 9.65 -9.15 8.18
CA PHE A 202 10.48 -9.11 9.38
C PHE A 202 10.88 -7.65 9.71
N LEU A 203 11.44 -6.91 8.76
CA LEU A 203 11.83 -5.51 8.98
C LEU A 203 10.64 -4.65 9.40
N GLN A 204 9.49 -4.77 8.70
CA GLN A 204 8.28 -4.02 9.05
C GLN A 204 7.81 -4.26 10.49
N LYS A 205 7.86 -5.51 10.98
CA LYS A 205 7.50 -5.84 12.37
C LYS A 205 8.49 -5.26 13.38
N GLN A 206 9.74 -5.03 12.98
CA GLN A 206 10.81 -4.55 13.84
C GLN A 206 11.00 -3.03 13.78
N THR A 207 10.30 -2.30 12.91
CA THR A 207 10.43 -0.85 12.74
C THR A 207 9.13 -0.11 13.08
N ARG A 208 9.20 1.20 13.26
CA ARG A 208 8.01 2.03 13.52
C ARG A 208 7.29 2.32 12.20
N ALA A 209 6.00 2.61 12.26
CA ALA A 209 5.22 3.02 11.08
C ALA A 209 5.72 4.33 10.44
N SER A 210 6.47 5.16 11.19
CA SER A 210 7.10 6.38 10.69
C SER A 210 8.38 6.14 9.89
N ASP A 211 9.00 4.96 10.05
CA ASP A 211 10.27 4.66 9.42
C ASP A 211 10.03 4.24 7.96
N LEU A 212 10.96 4.59 7.07
CA LEU A 212 10.81 4.30 5.64
C LEU A 212 11.70 3.11 5.27
N LEU A 213 11.05 2.02 4.87
CA LEU A 213 11.71 0.80 4.40
C LEU A 213 11.68 0.70 2.89
N PHE A 214 12.83 0.38 2.31
CA PHE A 214 13.04 0.24 0.88
C PHE A 214 13.67 -1.11 0.55
N ARG A 215 13.30 -1.65 -0.61
CA ARG A 215 14.11 -2.63 -1.34
C ARG A 215 14.79 -1.93 -2.50
N LEU A 216 16.12 -1.90 -2.48
CA LEU A 216 16.93 -1.18 -3.48
C LEU A 216 17.12 -1.99 -4.77
N GLY A 217 17.13 -3.31 -4.65
CA GLY A 217 17.29 -4.24 -5.77
C GLY A 217 17.88 -5.56 -5.26
N GLY A 218 17.73 -6.64 -6.03
CA GLY A 218 18.25 -7.96 -5.64
C GLY A 218 17.83 -8.36 -4.22
N ASP A 219 18.81 -8.36 -3.33
CA ASP A 219 18.80 -8.68 -1.90
C ASP A 219 19.14 -7.49 -0.98
N GLU A 220 19.20 -6.28 -1.50
CA GLU A 220 19.56 -5.06 -0.78
C GLU A 220 18.33 -4.29 -0.28
N PHE A 221 18.38 -3.87 0.98
CA PHE A 221 17.31 -3.12 1.65
C PHE A 221 17.88 -1.90 2.36
N LEU A 222 17.03 -0.90 2.58
CA LEU A 222 17.38 0.34 3.26
C LEU A 222 16.27 0.73 4.23
N LEU A 223 16.68 1.16 5.41
CA LEU A 223 15.82 1.77 6.43
C LEU A 223 16.25 3.22 6.63
N ILE A 224 15.31 4.17 6.57
CA ILE A 224 15.52 5.58 6.89
C ILE A 224 14.71 5.93 8.15
N MET A 225 15.38 6.53 9.13
CA MET A 225 14.81 6.87 10.44
C MET A 225 15.07 8.34 10.78
N ASN A 226 14.03 9.16 10.68
CA ASN A 226 14.07 10.58 11.03
C ASN A 226 13.94 10.76 12.55
N GLY A 227 14.75 11.61 13.16
CA GLY A 227 14.77 11.84 14.60
C GLY A 227 15.33 10.68 15.41
N THR A 228 16.16 9.85 14.79
CA THR A 228 16.87 8.74 15.45
C THR A 228 18.36 9.08 15.52
N ASP A 229 18.90 9.16 16.73
CA ASP A 229 20.32 9.40 16.97
C ASP A 229 21.15 8.11 16.87
N GLU A 230 22.48 8.25 16.93
CA GLU A 230 23.39 7.11 16.76
C GLU A 230 23.20 6.04 17.86
N PRO A 231 23.07 6.38 19.16
CA PRO A 231 22.76 5.40 20.20
C PRO A 231 21.47 4.62 19.95
N GLN A 232 20.39 5.30 19.54
CA GLN A 232 19.11 4.65 19.21
C GLN A 232 19.23 3.78 17.96
N CYS A 233 19.96 4.23 16.94
CA CYS A 233 20.24 3.46 15.74
C CYS A 233 20.98 2.15 16.08
N ARG A 234 22.06 2.25 16.87
CA ARG A 234 22.83 1.06 17.33
C ARG A 234 22.01 0.13 18.22
N PHE A 235 21.09 0.68 19.03
CA PHE A 235 20.15 -0.15 19.79
C PHE A 235 19.24 -0.95 18.85
N LEU A 236 18.73 -0.33 17.78
CA LEU A 236 17.92 -1.02 16.80
C LEU A 236 18.71 -2.08 16.04
N GLU A 237 19.95 -1.80 15.63
CA GLU A 237 20.82 -2.80 14.98
C GLU A 237 20.96 -4.06 15.82
N ARG A 238 21.29 -3.91 17.11
CA ARG A 238 21.41 -5.04 18.03
C ARG A 238 20.08 -5.79 18.16
N ARG A 239 18.97 -5.07 18.33
CA ARG A 239 17.64 -5.68 18.43
C ARG A 239 17.27 -6.47 17.18
N LEU A 240 17.62 -5.98 15.99
CA LEU A 240 17.37 -6.68 14.72
C LEU A 240 18.16 -8.00 14.65
N LEU A 241 19.40 -8.00 15.13
CA LEU A 241 20.23 -9.20 15.18
C LEU A 241 19.70 -10.23 16.20
N GLU A 242 19.30 -9.79 17.39
CA GLU A 242 18.66 -10.66 18.40
C GLU A 242 17.32 -11.22 17.89
N ALA A 243 16.49 -10.37 17.29
CA ALA A 243 15.17 -10.77 16.79
C ALA A 243 15.23 -11.76 15.62
N VAL A 244 16.27 -11.70 14.77
CA VAL A 244 16.40 -12.68 13.68
C VAL A 244 16.88 -14.03 14.19
N GLU A 245 17.68 -14.05 15.26
CA GLU A 245 18.05 -15.30 15.95
C GLU A 245 16.81 -15.97 16.55
N GLU A 246 16.00 -15.22 17.31
CA GLU A 246 14.73 -15.71 17.85
C GLU A 246 13.77 -16.19 16.75
N TRP A 247 13.66 -15.43 15.66
CA TRP A 247 12.84 -15.80 14.51
C TRP A 247 13.32 -17.12 13.88
N ASN A 248 14.64 -17.32 13.77
CA ASN A 248 15.24 -18.56 13.26
C ASN A 248 15.13 -19.74 14.23
N GLU A 249 14.94 -19.51 15.51
CA GLU A 249 14.70 -20.56 16.50
C GLU A 249 13.22 -20.92 16.62
N SER A 250 12.35 -19.97 16.31
CA SER A 250 10.91 -20.22 16.23
C SER A 250 10.62 -21.30 15.17
N GLY A 251 9.93 -22.36 15.57
CA GLY A 251 9.58 -23.49 14.69
C GLY A 251 8.59 -23.13 13.57
N GLU A 252 8.18 -21.86 13.47
CA GLU A 252 7.23 -21.31 12.49
C GLU A 252 7.96 -20.73 11.27
N LYS A 253 8.91 -21.47 10.70
CA LYS A 253 9.63 -20.99 9.51
C LYS A 253 8.75 -21.08 8.28
N THR A 254 8.51 -19.94 7.66
CA THR A 254 7.87 -19.85 6.34
C THR A 254 8.84 -20.11 5.18
N ILE A 255 10.14 -20.27 5.47
CA ILE A 255 11.22 -20.46 4.48
C ILE A 255 12.12 -21.65 4.86
N PRO A 256 12.79 -22.31 3.90
CA PRO A 256 13.55 -23.55 4.14
C PRO A 256 14.94 -23.33 4.75
N VAL A 257 15.39 -22.09 4.92
CA VAL A 257 16.73 -21.75 5.43
C VAL A 257 16.65 -20.69 6.53
N PRO A 258 17.60 -20.62 7.48
CA PRO A 258 17.66 -19.50 8.41
C PRO A 258 17.79 -18.16 7.67
N LEU A 259 17.02 -17.17 8.08
CA LEU A 259 17.15 -15.80 7.61
C LEU A 259 18.44 -15.20 8.16
N SER A 260 19.31 -14.72 7.28
CA SER A 260 20.59 -14.10 7.67
C SER A 260 20.84 -12.89 6.80
N PHE A 261 21.28 -11.80 7.41
CA PHE A 261 21.57 -10.55 6.72
C PHE A 261 22.74 -9.82 7.36
N SER A 262 23.49 -9.11 6.55
CA SER A 262 24.48 -8.14 6.98
C SER A 262 23.85 -6.75 7.00
N LEU A 263 24.33 -5.89 7.90
CA LEU A 263 23.79 -4.56 8.10
C LEU A 263 24.89 -3.56 8.45
N GLY A 264 24.68 -2.29 8.11
CA GLY A 264 25.52 -1.18 8.55
C GLY A 264 24.74 0.13 8.59
N SER A 265 25.01 0.96 9.59
CA SER A 265 24.31 2.22 9.81
C SER A 265 25.18 3.46 9.71
N ALA A 266 24.56 4.57 9.34
CA ALA A 266 25.14 5.90 9.40
C ALA A 266 24.15 6.86 10.04
N THR A 267 24.66 7.80 10.84
CA THR A 267 23.85 8.81 11.50
C THR A 267 24.51 10.17 11.33
N THR A 268 23.71 11.19 11.01
CA THR A 268 24.17 12.58 11.01
C THR A 268 23.21 13.48 11.80
N PRO A 269 23.74 14.37 12.67
CA PRO A 269 22.94 15.39 13.33
C PRO A 269 22.61 16.60 12.42
N ASP A 270 23.34 16.77 11.31
CA ASP A 270 23.12 17.83 10.31
C ASP A 270 23.14 17.21 8.90
N PRO A 271 22.03 16.60 8.45
CA PRO A 271 21.98 15.95 7.16
C PRO A 271 22.11 16.98 6.04
N ARG A 272 23.10 16.82 5.16
CA ARG A 272 23.34 17.69 4.01
C ARG A 272 23.34 16.93 2.70
N ASN A 273 23.88 15.73 2.70
CA ASN A 273 24.01 14.87 1.53
C ASN A 273 23.63 13.44 1.89
N PHE A 274 22.64 12.88 1.20
CA PHE A 274 22.16 11.52 1.48
C PHE A 274 23.17 10.48 1.01
N GLU A 275 23.92 10.79 -0.05
CA GLU A 275 24.94 9.92 -0.62
C GLU A 275 26.08 9.64 0.38
N GLU A 276 26.49 10.65 1.16
CA GLU A 276 27.51 10.48 2.21
C GLU A 276 27.04 9.51 3.31
N LEU A 277 25.77 9.59 3.72
CA LEU A 277 25.21 8.61 4.66
C LEU A 277 25.18 7.21 4.06
N MET A 278 24.70 7.09 2.82
CA MET A 278 24.64 5.81 2.11
C MET A 278 26.01 5.16 2.00
N GLU A 279 27.02 5.91 1.58
CA GLU A 279 28.39 5.41 1.48
C GLU A 279 28.94 4.92 2.83
N GLU A 280 28.68 5.65 3.92
CA GLU A 280 29.15 5.25 5.25
C GLU A 280 28.44 3.97 5.74
N ALA A 281 27.12 3.90 5.54
CA ALA A 281 26.31 2.73 5.89
C ALA A 281 26.73 1.49 5.08
N ASP A 282 26.95 1.65 3.77
CA ASP A 282 27.40 0.59 2.87
C ASP A 282 28.78 0.05 3.28
N LYS A 283 29.74 0.94 3.60
CA LYS A 283 31.07 0.54 4.07
C LYS A 283 30.98 -0.32 5.33
N LYS A 284 30.11 0.06 6.28
CA LYS A 284 29.89 -0.70 7.52
C LYS A 284 29.16 -2.03 7.26
N MET A 285 28.17 -2.04 6.37
CA MET A 285 27.44 -3.25 5.98
C MET A 285 28.41 -4.27 5.35
N TYR A 286 29.28 -3.80 4.45
CA TYR A 286 30.28 -4.63 3.81
C TYR A 286 31.31 -5.19 4.81
N ALA A 287 31.78 -4.37 5.75
CA ALA A 287 32.66 -4.84 6.83
C ALA A 287 31.98 -5.91 7.72
N HIS A 288 30.70 -5.73 8.02
CA HIS A 288 29.92 -6.73 8.75
C HIS A 288 29.81 -8.05 7.96
N LYS A 289 29.51 -7.98 6.66
CA LYS A 289 29.44 -9.13 5.75
C LYS A 289 30.76 -9.90 5.69
N GLN A 290 31.88 -9.19 5.58
CA GLN A 290 33.22 -9.81 5.61
C GLN A 290 33.49 -10.52 6.93
N SER A 291 33.23 -9.86 8.07
CA SER A 291 33.46 -10.46 9.39
C SER A 291 32.67 -11.75 9.62
N LYS A 292 31.45 -11.84 9.06
CA LYS A 292 30.63 -13.05 9.08
C LYS A 292 31.23 -14.16 8.22
N SER A 293 31.73 -13.83 7.03
CA SER A 293 32.38 -14.80 6.14
C SER A 293 33.61 -15.41 6.80
N GLU A 294 34.50 -14.57 7.36
CA GLU A 294 35.72 -15.01 8.05
C GLU A 294 35.42 -15.94 9.23
N ARG A 295 34.40 -15.61 10.05
CA ARG A 295 33.96 -16.48 11.15
C ARG A 295 33.49 -17.84 10.67
N ARG A 296 32.75 -17.90 9.56
CA ARG A 296 32.29 -19.18 8.99
C ARG A 296 33.43 -20.02 8.43
N GLU A 297 34.44 -19.39 7.82
CA GLU A 297 35.63 -20.09 7.33
C GLU A 297 36.49 -20.61 8.49
N GLY A 298 36.70 -19.82 9.54
CA GLY A 298 37.43 -20.25 10.73
C GLY A 298 36.76 -21.43 11.45
N LEU A 299 35.42 -21.45 11.53
CA LEU A 299 34.66 -22.56 12.08
C LEU A 299 34.80 -23.84 11.24
N LYS A 300 34.82 -23.72 9.90
CA LYS A 300 35.03 -24.87 9.00
C LYS A 300 36.47 -25.41 9.04
N ALA A 301 37.46 -24.54 9.26
CA ALA A 301 38.86 -24.95 9.38
C ALA A 301 39.19 -25.61 10.74
N SER A 302 38.33 -25.40 11.74
CA SER A 302 38.49 -25.93 13.10
C SER A 302 37.64 -27.18 13.39
N ALA A 303 36.84 -27.64 12.41
CA ALA A 303 35.96 -28.80 12.49
C ALA A 303 36.50 -29.96 11.62
#